data_AF-A0A0F4QY87-F1
#
_entry.id   AF-A0A0F4QY87-F1
#
_cell.length_a   1.000
_cell.length_b   1.000
_cell.length_c   1.000
_cell.angle_alpha   90.00
_cell.angle_beta   90.00
_cell.angle_gamma   90.00
#
_symmetry.space_group_name_H-M   'P 1'
#
loop_
_entity.id
_entity.type
_entity.pdbx_description
1 polymer ?
#
loop_
_entity_poly.entity_id
_entity_poly.type
_entity_poly.pdbx_seq_one_letter_code
_entity_poly.pdbx_strand_id
1 'polypeptide(L)'
;MDKELYSLVDTAIKIGLGAIITGFSAYILALRNHKSDLNKKAYEDRGLLIKELAFKLEDVESSTNDAALHFSNGNVTQAKAALVPGSQSAYSARAISNLIGDDNLVNDLEKICLVIERIFHELNRQNPSIKELGSLGSELKERKLKVYPHIREAYATSNT
;
A
#
# COMPACT_ATOMS: atom_id res chain seq x y z
N MET A 1 31.59 -67.16 -4.98
CA MET A 1 31.85 -65.87 -5.66
C MET A 1 30.56 -65.11 -5.94
N ASP A 2 29.46 -65.79 -6.30
CA ASP A 2 28.19 -65.13 -6.67
C ASP A 2 27.47 -64.39 -5.53
N LYS A 3 27.56 -64.87 -4.28
CA LYS A 3 26.90 -64.23 -3.12
C LYS A 3 27.49 -62.86 -2.77
N GLU A 4 28.80 -62.68 -2.91
CA GLU A 4 29.45 -61.39 -2.62
C GLU A 4 29.11 -60.35 -3.68
N LEU A 5 29.09 -60.75 -4.96
CA LEU A 5 28.69 -59.86 -6.06
C LEU A 5 27.23 -59.41 -5.90
N TYR A 6 26.34 -60.34 -5.53
CA TYR A 6 24.92 -60.04 -5.30
C TYR A 6 24.73 -59.10 -4.10
N SER A 7 25.46 -59.33 -3.01
CA SER A 7 25.48 -58.45 -1.84
C SER A 7 25.96 -57.03 -2.17
N LEU A 8 26.98 -56.92 -3.01
CA LEU A 8 27.53 -55.63 -3.44
C LEU A 8 26.53 -54.85 -4.30
N VAL A 9 25.86 -55.54 -5.23
CA VAL A 9 24.83 -54.94 -6.10
C VAL A 9 23.61 -54.48 -5.28
N ASP A 10 23.12 -55.30 -4.34
CA ASP A 10 22.00 -54.92 -3.44
C ASP A 10 22.35 -53.67 -2.61
N THR A 11 23.58 -53.61 -2.09
CA THR A 11 24.06 -52.46 -1.33
C THR A 11 24.14 -51.20 -2.19
N ALA A 12 24.69 -51.30 -3.40
CA ALA A 12 24.77 -50.18 -4.34
C ALA A 12 23.39 -49.65 -4.74
N ILE A 13 22.42 -50.56 -4.97
CA ILE A 13 21.02 -50.19 -5.29
C ILE A 13 20.37 -49.49 -4.10
N LYS A 14 20.56 -49.97 -2.87
CA LYS A 14 20.01 -49.32 -1.66
C LYS A 14 20.59 -47.92 -1.44
N ILE A 15 21.89 -47.75 -1.64
CA ILE A 15 22.54 -46.44 -1.55
C ILE A 15 22.03 -45.50 -2.64
N GLY A 16 21.96 -45.98 -3.89
CA GLY A 16 21.44 -45.21 -5.02
C GLY A 16 19.99 -44.79 -4.83
N LEU A 17 19.13 -45.71 -4.37
CA LEU A 17 17.73 -45.42 -4.08
C LEU A 17 17.59 -44.42 -2.92
N GLY A 18 18.38 -44.57 -1.87
CA GLY A 18 18.44 -43.61 -0.76
C GLY A 18 18.87 -42.21 -1.21
N ALA A 19 19.86 -42.11 -2.09
CA ALA A 19 20.30 -40.84 -2.67
C ALA A 19 19.23 -40.18 -3.54
N ILE A 20 18.51 -40.96 -4.35
CA ILE A 20 17.39 -40.46 -5.18
C ILE A 20 16.25 -39.96 -4.29
N ILE A 21 15.83 -40.73 -3.28
CA ILE A 21 14.78 -40.32 -2.35
C ILE A 21 15.18 -39.03 -1.61
N THR A 22 16.43 -38.94 -1.18
CA THR A 22 16.97 -37.75 -0.52
C THR A 22 16.98 -36.55 -1.45
N GLY A 23 17.45 -36.71 -2.70
CA GLY A 23 17.43 -35.66 -3.71
C GLY A 23 16.03 -35.16 -4.03
N PHE A 24 15.06 -36.07 -4.18
CA PHE A 24 13.67 -35.72 -4.43
C PHE A 24 13.03 -34.99 -3.25
N SER A 25 13.30 -35.46 -2.02
CA SER A 25 12.81 -34.82 -0.79
C SER A 25 13.39 -33.41 -0.63
N ALA A 26 14.70 -33.25 -0.87
CA ALA A 26 15.37 -31.96 -0.83
C ALA A 26 14.82 -31.00 -1.89
N TYR A 27 14.53 -31.49 -3.10
CA TYR A 27 13.92 -30.70 -4.16
C TYR A 27 12.52 -30.19 -3.79
N ILE A 28 11.64 -31.06 -3.27
CA ILE A 28 10.31 -30.66 -2.81
C ILE A 28 10.40 -29.65 -1.67
N LEU A 29 11.31 -29.87 -0.71
CA LEU A 29 11.51 -28.95 0.40
C LEU A 29 11.99 -27.58 -0.08
N ALA A 30 12.94 -27.54 -1.02
CA ALA A 30 13.43 -26.30 -1.62
C ALA A 30 12.32 -25.53 -2.34
N LEU A 31 11.46 -26.20 -3.11
CA LEU A 31 10.30 -25.58 -3.75
C LEU A 31 9.32 -24.99 -2.73
N ARG A 32 9.04 -25.72 -1.64
CA ARG A 32 8.15 -25.25 -0.58
C ARG A 32 8.71 -24.02 0.13
N ASN A 33 10.01 -24.03 0.44
CA ASN A 33 10.69 -22.91 1.08
C ASN A 33 10.69 -21.68 0.17
N HIS A 34 11.04 -21.84 -1.11
CA HIS A 34 11.01 -20.73 -2.08
C HIS A 34 9.62 -20.09 -2.20
N LYS A 35 8.55 -20.91 -2.26
CA LYS A 35 7.18 -20.39 -2.28
C LYS A 35 6.83 -19.65 -0.98
N SER A 36 7.27 -20.16 0.17
CA SER A 36 7.09 -19.49 1.46
C SER A 36 7.80 -18.14 1.51
N ASP A 37 9.03 -18.06 0.99
CA ASP A 37 9.82 -16.84 0.96
C ASP A 37 9.19 -15.79 0.05
N LEU A 38 8.68 -16.19 -1.12
CA LEU A 38 7.93 -15.31 -2.01
C LEU A 38 6.66 -14.75 -1.36
N ASN A 39 5.90 -15.60 -0.68
CA ASN A 39 4.69 -15.17 0.03
C ASN A 39 5.04 -14.19 1.15
N LYS A 40 6.07 -14.50 1.95
CA LYS A 40 6.54 -13.62 3.02
C LYS A 40 6.93 -12.26 2.48
N LYS A 41 7.70 -12.22 1.39
CA LYS A 41 8.08 -10.98 0.73
C LYS A 41 6.87 -10.19 0.22
N ALA A 42 5.88 -10.85 -0.36
CA ALA A 42 4.65 -10.19 -0.80
C ALA A 42 3.87 -9.54 0.36
N TYR A 43 3.82 -10.19 1.53
CA TYR A 43 3.22 -9.60 2.74
C TYR A 43 4.02 -8.40 3.26
N GLU A 44 5.35 -8.51 3.28
CA GLU A 44 6.23 -7.40 3.66
C GLU A 44 6.07 -6.19 2.72
N ASP A 45 6.08 -6.42 1.41
CA ASP A 45 5.88 -5.40 0.38
C ASP A 45 4.50 -4.73 0.53
N ARG A 46 3.44 -5.51 0.77
CA ARG A 46 2.09 -4.98 1.03
C ARG A 46 2.06 -4.13 2.30
N GLY A 47 2.72 -4.57 3.37
CA GLY A 47 2.84 -3.80 4.61
C GLY A 47 3.57 -2.46 4.42
N LEU A 48 4.58 -2.41 3.54
CA LEU A 48 5.26 -1.17 3.17
C LEU A 48 4.34 -0.22 2.41
N LEU A 49 3.59 -0.72 1.41
CA LEU A 49 2.62 0.09 0.67
C LEU A 49 1.55 0.70 1.60
N ILE A 50 1.04 -0.05 2.57
CA ILE A 50 0.04 0.46 3.52
C ILE A 50 0.63 1.57 4.41
N LYS A 51 1.88 1.43 4.84
CA LYS A 51 2.58 2.49 5.59
C LYS A 51 2.76 3.74 4.73
N GLU A 52 3.20 3.57 3.49
CA GLU A 52 3.37 4.68 2.54
C GLU A 52 2.04 5.39 2.28
N LEU A 53 0.94 4.65 2.10
CA LEU A 53 -0.41 5.18 1.97
C LEU A 53 -0.79 6.07 3.17
N ALA A 54 -0.53 5.59 4.38
CA ALA A 54 -0.82 6.35 5.60
C ALA A 54 -0.02 7.66 5.64
N PHE A 55 1.28 7.64 5.31
CA PHE A 55 2.08 8.86 5.23
C PHE A 55 1.55 9.83 4.17
N LYS A 56 1.13 9.35 3.00
CA LYS A 56 0.55 10.20 1.97
C LYS A 56 -0.75 10.88 2.41
N LEU A 57 -1.56 10.24 3.24
CA LEU A 57 -2.76 10.87 3.82
C LEU A 57 -2.44 11.94 4.86
N GLU A 58 -1.33 11.80 5.58
CA GLU A 58 -0.84 12.86 6.48
C GLU A 58 -0.27 14.04 5.69
N ASP A 59 0.44 13.79 4.59
CA ASP A 59 0.90 14.85 3.68
C ASP A 59 -0.27 15.68 3.11
N VAL A 60 -1.39 15.01 2.79
CA VAL A 60 -2.64 15.67 2.38
C VAL A 60 -3.13 16.61 3.48
N GLU A 61 -3.18 16.14 4.73
CA GLU A 61 -3.61 16.96 5.88
C GLU A 61 -2.75 18.21 6.01
N SER A 62 -1.44 18.01 6.07
CA SER A 62 -0.47 19.09 6.29
C SER A 62 -0.62 20.15 5.21
N SER A 63 -0.65 19.72 3.95
CA SER A 63 -0.79 20.62 2.79
C SER A 63 -2.12 21.40 2.82
N THR A 64 -3.21 20.73 3.21
CA THR A 64 -4.53 21.39 3.29
C THR A 64 -4.63 22.36 4.45
N ASN A 65 -3.98 22.08 5.59
CA ASN A 65 -3.88 22.98 6.72
C ASN A 65 -3.02 24.20 6.40
N ASP A 66 -1.90 24.02 5.72
CA ASP A 66 -1.05 25.12 5.25
C ASP A 66 -1.81 26.00 4.25
N ALA A 67 -2.54 25.38 3.32
CA ALA A 67 -3.39 26.12 2.38
C ALA A 67 -4.47 26.93 3.10
N ALA A 68 -5.15 26.35 4.10
CA ALA A 68 -6.14 27.03 4.91
C ALA A 68 -5.53 28.21 5.70
N LEU A 69 -4.34 28.03 6.27
CA LEU A 69 -3.61 29.09 6.98
C LEU A 69 -3.27 30.26 6.05
N HIS A 70 -2.65 29.97 4.89
CA HIS A 70 -2.33 31.00 3.91
C HIS A 70 -3.57 31.73 3.39
N PHE A 71 -4.66 31.00 3.16
CA PHE A 71 -5.92 31.59 2.74
C PHE A 71 -6.52 32.50 3.83
N SER A 72 -6.49 32.07 5.09
CA SER A 72 -6.97 32.88 6.22
C SER A 72 -6.19 34.19 6.40
N ASN A 73 -4.91 34.20 6.02
CA ASN A 73 -4.06 35.38 5.98
C ASN A 73 -4.24 36.25 4.72
N GLY A 74 -5.22 35.93 3.86
CA GLY A 74 -5.47 36.64 2.60
C GLY A 74 -4.49 36.33 1.46
N ASN A 75 -3.59 35.36 1.64
CA ASN A 75 -2.59 34.99 0.64
C ASN A 75 -3.05 33.81 -0.22
N VAL A 76 -3.96 34.08 -1.15
CA VAL A 76 -4.55 33.06 -2.03
C VAL A 76 -3.48 32.38 -2.91
N THR A 77 -2.46 33.11 -3.34
CA THR A 77 -1.37 32.55 -4.17
C THR A 77 -0.58 31.48 -3.39
N GLN A 78 -0.20 31.76 -2.14
CA GLN A 78 0.47 30.77 -1.29
C GLN A 78 -0.47 29.62 -0.92
N ALA A 79 -1.77 29.89 -0.71
CA ALA A 79 -2.74 28.84 -0.44
C ALA A 79 -2.82 27.82 -1.59
N LYS A 80 -2.84 28.31 -2.84
CA LYS A 80 -2.79 27.44 -4.03
C LYS A 80 -1.50 26.63 -4.10
N ALA A 81 -0.36 27.29 -3.88
CA ALA A 81 0.95 26.64 -3.93
C ALA A 81 1.08 25.54 -2.86
N ALA A 82 0.57 25.79 -1.65
CA ALA A 82 0.55 24.83 -0.55
C ALA A 82 -0.36 23.63 -0.83
N LEU A 83 -1.42 23.79 -1.64
CA LEU A 83 -2.34 22.70 -1.96
C LEU A 83 -1.82 21.73 -3.04
N VAL A 84 -0.88 22.17 -3.89
CA VAL A 84 -0.29 21.32 -4.95
C VAL A 84 0.32 20.02 -4.41
N PRO A 85 1.22 20.03 -3.41
CA PRO A 85 1.76 18.80 -2.84
C PRO A 85 0.67 17.92 -2.22
N GLY A 86 -0.36 18.53 -1.60
CA GLY A 86 -1.51 17.79 -1.08
C GLY A 86 -2.28 17.03 -2.18
N SER A 87 -2.52 17.66 -3.32
CA SER A 87 -3.12 17.02 -4.50
C SER A 87 -2.27 15.86 -5.01
N GLN A 88 -0.95 16.05 -5.15
CA GLN A 88 -0.02 15.00 -5.55
C GLN A 88 -0.03 13.81 -4.59
N SER A 89 -0.02 14.08 -3.28
CA SER A 89 -0.09 13.03 -2.26
C SER A 89 -1.41 12.29 -2.27
N ALA A 90 -2.54 12.95 -2.53
CA ALA A 90 -3.84 12.29 -2.67
C ALA A 90 -3.89 11.32 -3.86
N TYR A 91 -3.42 11.74 -5.05
CA TYR A 91 -3.36 10.83 -6.20
C TYR A 91 -2.36 9.70 -5.99
N SER A 92 -1.24 9.97 -5.31
CA SER A 92 -0.27 8.93 -4.95
C SER A 92 -0.89 7.91 -4.00
N ALA A 93 -1.62 8.38 -2.98
CA ALA A 93 -2.38 7.51 -2.08
C ALA A 93 -3.37 6.63 -2.84
N ARG A 94 -4.13 7.21 -3.78
CA ARG A 94 -5.04 6.44 -4.64
C ARG A 94 -4.30 5.41 -5.50
N ALA A 95 -3.16 5.76 -6.10
CA ALA A 95 -2.36 4.81 -6.86
C ALA A 95 -1.84 3.65 -5.98
N ILE A 96 -1.37 3.96 -4.78
CA ILE A 96 -0.93 2.94 -3.81
C ILE A 96 -2.10 2.02 -3.41
N SER A 97 -3.31 2.55 -3.21
CA SER A 97 -4.48 1.71 -2.91
C SER A 97 -4.84 0.74 -4.02
N ASN A 98 -4.60 1.11 -5.29
CA ASN A 98 -4.75 0.18 -6.41
C ASN A 98 -3.70 -0.95 -6.36
N LEU A 99 -2.48 -0.65 -5.93
CA LEU A 99 -1.43 -1.66 -5.75
C LEU A 99 -1.73 -2.61 -4.58
N ILE A 100 -2.38 -2.10 -3.53
CA ILE A 100 -2.84 -2.92 -2.39
C ILE A 100 -3.99 -3.86 -2.83
N GLY A 101 -4.78 -3.44 -3.82
CA GLY A 101 -5.90 -4.21 -4.36
C GLY A 101 -7.17 -4.14 -3.49
N ASP A 102 -7.40 -3.01 -2.84
CA ASP A 102 -8.60 -2.78 -2.01
C ASP A 102 -9.50 -1.73 -2.68
N ASP A 103 -10.60 -2.20 -3.27
CA ASP A 103 -11.56 -1.35 -4.00
C ASP A 103 -12.25 -0.33 -3.09
N ASN A 104 -12.45 -0.62 -1.81
CA ASN A 104 -13.05 0.34 -0.87
C ASN A 104 -12.09 1.50 -0.63
N LEU A 105 -10.80 1.19 -0.40
CA LEU A 105 -9.75 2.20 -0.27
C LEU A 105 -9.64 3.06 -1.52
N VAL A 106 -9.61 2.44 -2.71
CA VAL A 106 -9.54 3.16 -3.99
C VAL A 106 -10.72 4.13 -4.12
N ASN A 107 -11.94 3.67 -3.85
CA ASN A 107 -13.14 4.48 -3.98
C ASN A 107 -13.19 5.65 -3.00
N ASP A 108 -12.73 5.46 -1.76
CA ASP A 108 -12.72 6.54 -0.77
C ASP A 108 -11.58 7.55 -1.01
N LEU A 109 -10.43 7.08 -1.50
CA LEU A 109 -9.32 7.95 -1.90
C LEU A 109 -9.64 8.76 -3.16
N GLU A 110 -10.40 8.19 -4.11
CA GLU A 110 -10.95 8.94 -5.25
C GLU A 110 -11.80 10.12 -4.77
N LYS A 111 -12.67 9.91 -3.79
CA LYS A 111 -13.49 10.99 -3.22
C LYS A 111 -12.63 12.07 -2.55
N ILE A 112 -11.52 11.68 -1.90
CA ILE A 112 -10.55 12.64 -1.35
C ILE A 112 -9.91 13.47 -2.47
N CYS A 113 -9.45 12.83 -3.56
CA CYS A 113 -8.91 13.53 -4.74
C CYS A 113 -9.92 14.57 -5.27
N LEU A 114 -11.17 14.16 -5.47
CA LEU A 114 -12.23 15.05 -5.97
C LEU A 114 -12.51 16.24 -5.04
N VAL A 115 -12.46 16.04 -3.71
CA VAL A 115 -12.64 17.16 -2.76
C VAL A 115 -11.45 18.13 -2.86
N ILE A 116 -10.22 17.64 -2.97
CA ILE A 116 -9.03 18.49 -3.11
C ILE A 116 -9.07 19.27 -4.43
N GLU A 117 -9.48 18.64 -5.53
CA GLU A 117 -9.72 19.33 -6.81
C GLU A 117 -10.74 20.44 -6.66
N ARG A 118 -11.86 20.19 -5.96
CA ARG A 118 -12.89 21.22 -5.69
C ARG A 118 -12.34 22.37 -4.86
N ILE A 119 -11.52 22.10 -3.84
CA ILE A 119 -10.83 23.15 -3.05
C ILE A 119 -9.92 23.96 -3.98
N PHE A 120 -9.13 23.30 -4.83
CA PHE A 120 -8.23 23.97 -5.76
C PHE A 120 -8.98 24.83 -6.78
N HIS A 121 -10.11 24.34 -7.30
CA HIS A 121 -11.00 25.11 -8.18
C HIS A 121 -11.58 26.33 -7.47
N GLU A 122 -12.04 26.17 -6.23
CA GLU A 122 -12.60 27.27 -5.44
C GLU A 122 -11.56 28.36 -5.17
N LEU A 123 -10.33 27.98 -4.79
CA LEU A 123 -9.22 28.91 -4.64
C LEU A 123 -8.87 29.66 -5.93
N ASN A 124 -9.17 29.09 -7.11
CA ASN A 124 -8.92 29.72 -8.40
C ASN A 124 -10.01 30.68 -8.88
N ARG A 125 -11.14 30.78 -8.17
CA ARG A 125 -12.17 31.77 -8.48
C ARG A 125 -11.65 33.18 -8.21
N GLN A 126 -12.22 34.16 -8.91
CA GLN A 126 -11.87 35.58 -8.70
C GLN A 126 -12.12 36.02 -7.25
N ASN A 127 -13.20 35.51 -6.63
CA ASN A 127 -13.55 35.73 -5.23
C ASN A 127 -13.86 34.38 -4.56
N PRO A 128 -12.85 33.69 -3.99
CA PRO A 128 -13.06 32.42 -3.32
C PRO A 128 -14.00 32.56 -2.10
N SER A 129 -14.95 31.65 -1.99
CA SER A 129 -15.93 31.62 -0.92
C SER A 129 -15.37 30.91 0.31
N ILE A 130 -15.18 31.68 1.40
CA ILE A 130 -14.76 31.15 2.70
C ILE A 130 -15.71 30.05 3.19
N LYS A 131 -17.01 30.26 2.99
CA LYS A 131 -18.05 29.29 3.41
C LYS A 131 -17.93 27.98 2.62
N GLU A 132 -17.68 28.07 1.32
CA GLU A 132 -17.54 26.89 0.45
C GLU A 132 -16.25 26.12 0.80
N LEU A 133 -15.13 26.82 0.96
CA LEU A 133 -13.86 26.23 1.41
C LEU A 133 -13.97 25.56 2.78
N GLY A 134 -14.68 26.18 3.73
CA GLY A 134 -14.94 25.58 5.05
C GLY A 134 -15.79 24.30 4.97
N SER A 135 -16.80 24.29 4.09
CA SER A 135 -17.61 23.09 3.82
C SER A 135 -16.77 21.98 3.19
N LEU A 136 -15.94 22.31 2.20
CA LEU A 136 -15.06 21.34 1.53
C LEU A 136 -13.99 20.80 2.49
N GLY A 137 -13.41 21.63 3.35
CA GLY A 137 -12.46 21.19 4.38
C GLY A 137 -13.11 20.24 5.40
N SER A 138 -14.37 20.50 5.77
CA SER A 138 -15.13 19.60 6.64
C SER A 138 -15.43 18.26 5.95
N GLU A 139 -15.82 18.31 4.66
CA GLU A 139 -16.03 17.11 3.84
C GLU A 139 -14.74 16.28 3.74
N LEU A 140 -13.60 16.92 3.47
CA LEU A 140 -12.29 16.26 3.39
C LEU A 140 -11.96 15.52 4.69
N LYS A 141 -12.15 16.18 5.84
CA LYS A 141 -11.92 15.59 7.16
C LYS A 141 -12.80 14.37 7.40
N GLU A 142 -14.08 14.44 7.05
CA GLU A 142 -15.00 13.32 7.20
C GLU A 142 -14.59 12.13 6.32
N ARG A 143 -14.20 12.40 5.06
CA ARG A 143 -13.72 11.35 4.14
C ARG A 143 -12.46 10.68 4.67
N LYS A 144 -11.49 11.44 5.16
CA LYS A 144 -10.29 10.88 5.78
C LYS A 144 -10.59 9.96 6.96
N LEU A 145 -11.51 10.36 7.84
CA LEU A 145 -11.92 9.54 8.99
C LEU A 145 -12.50 8.18 8.58
N LYS A 146 -13.11 8.09 7.39
CA LYS A 146 -13.61 6.83 6.83
C LYS A 146 -12.52 5.92 6.29
N VAL A 147 -11.39 6.48 5.83
CA VAL A 147 -10.27 5.72 5.27
C VAL A 147 -9.43 5.02 6.34
N TYR A 148 -9.23 5.64 7.51
CA TYR A 148 -8.36 5.06 8.55
C TYR A 148 -8.76 3.66 9.06
N PRO A 149 -10.06 3.34 9.26
CA PRO A 149 -10.50 1.97 9.56
C PRO A 149 -10.04 0.96 8.50
N HIS A 150 -10.19 1.28 7.22
CA HIS A 150 -9.77 0.42 6.11
C HIS A 150 -8.26 0.22 6.07
N ILE A 151 -7.46 1.27 6.33
CA ILE A 151 -6.00 1.15 6.45
C ILE A 151 -5.61 0.22 7.60
N ARG A 152 -6.28 0.34 8.75
CA ARG A 152 -6.02 -0.51 9.91
C ARG A 152 -6.34 -1.98 9.62
N GLU A 153 -7.46 -2.24 8.96
CA GLU A 153 -7.87 -3.59 8.54
C GLU A 153 -6.90 -4.18 7.51
N ALA A 154 -6.53 -3.40 6.49
CA ALA A 154 -5.53 -3.79 5.49
C ALA A 154 -4.17 -4.10 6.13
N TYR A 155 -3.77 -3.33 7.16
CA TYR A 155 -2.52 -3.57 7.88
C TYR A 155 -2.59 -4.84 8.75
N ALA A 156 -3.70 -5.07 9.42
CA ALA A 156 -3.88 -6.25 10.27
C ALA A 156 -3.84 -7.55 9.44
N THR A 157 -4.53 -7.56 8.29
CA THR A 157 -4.56 -8.71 7.37
C THR A 157 -3.23 -8.98 6.66
N SER A 158 -2.35 -7.98 6.57
CA SER A 158 -1.02 -8.13 5.96
C SER A 158 0.04 -8.71 6.91
N ASN A 159 -0.27 -8.83 8.21
CA ASN A 159 0.66 -9.35 9.23
C ASN A 159 0.24 -10.72 9.81
N THR A 160 -0.83 -11.31 9.29
CA THR A 160 -1.33 -12.67 9.62
C THR A 160 -1.03 -13.63 8.48
#